data_AF-Q8DJV9-F1
#
_entry.id   AF-Q8DJV9-F1
#
_cell.length_a   1.000
_cell.length_b   1.000
_cell.length_c   1.000
_cell.angle_alpha   90.00
_cell.angle_beta   90.00
_cell.angle_gamma   90.00
#
_symmetry.space_group_name_H-M   'P 1'
#
loop_
_entity.id
_entity.type
_entity.pdbx_description
1 polymer ?
#
loop_
_entity_poly.entity_id
_entity_poly.type
_entity_poly.pdbx_seq_one_letter_code
_entity_poly.pdbx_strand_id
1 'polypeptide(L)'
;MVMANFEKRPLQSLATYRALLSHERVAIAQPSALSHTLAWLLDHRDCTATLEELAAMIEKTTPAQMSGRQIEIALTNCQRANILVPAPHSGDRYFVAANITTLREGYAALTEWLHQTLQGVFERVETDPKPELLRALIEPSVSVPK
;
A
#
# COMPACT_ATOMS: atom_id res chain seq x y z
N MET A 1 -12.99 -6.61 26.56
CA MET A 1 -12.38 -5.75 25.52
C MET A 1 -10.98 -5.42 25.99
N VAL A 2 -9.97 -6.14 25.51
CA VAL A 2 -8.58 -5.90 25.92
C VAL A 2 -8.11 -4.65 25.19
N MET A 3 -8.09 -3.51 25.87
CA MET A 3 -7.28 -2.38 25.39
C MET A 3 -5.85 -2.88 25.37
N ALA A 4 -5.34 -3.25 24.20
CA ALA A 4 -3.95 -3.61 24.06
C ALA A 4 -3.12 -2.40 24.55
N ASN A 5 -2.17 -2.64 25.45
CA ASN A 5 -1.28 -1.66 26.09
C ASN A 5 -0.37 -0.94 25.06
N PHE A 6 -0.96 -0.26 24.08
CA PHE A 6 -0.24 0.51 23.06
C PHE A 6 0.28 1.83 23.63
N GLU A 7 -0.37 2.36 24.68
CA GLU A 7 0.10 3.51 25.48
C GLU A 7 1.50 3.30 26.07
N LYS A 8 1.94 2.03 26.23
CA LYS A 8 3.25 1.69 26.80
C LYS A 8 4.29 1.25 25.76
N ARG A 9 3.90 1.10 24.48
CA ARG A 9 4.85 0.71 23.43
C ARG A 9 5.54 1.95 22.87
N PRO A 10 6.84 1.89 22.55
CA PRO A 10 7.49 3.00 21.88
C PRO A 10 6.83 3.21 20.50
N LEU A 11 6.08 4.31 20.36
CA LEU A 11 5.47 4.79 19.11
C LEU A 11 6.52 5.24 18.08
N GLN A 12 7.79 4.93 18.32
CA GLN A 12 8.93 5.31 17.50
C GLN A 12 9.54 4.13 16.74
N SER A 13 8.94 2.93 16.80
CA SER A 13 9.46 1.75 16.11
C SER A 13 8.58 1.29 14.96
N LEU A 14 9.21 0.81 13.87
CA LEU A 14 8.52 0.21 12.73
C LEU A 14 7.69 -1.02 13.13
N ALA A 15 8.16 -1.78 14.14
CA ALA A 15 7.44 -2.92 14.68
C ALA A 15 6.12 -2.52 15.33
N THR A 16 6.09 -1.37 16.03
CA THR A 16 4.86 -0.81 16.59
C THR A 16 3.85 -0.49 15.48
N TYR A 17 4.29 0.16 14.40
CA TYR A 17 3.40 0.52 13.29
C TYR A 17 2.81 -0.72 12.60
N ARG A 18 3.62 -1.75 12.36
CA ARG A 18 3.14 -3.04 11.85
C ARG A 18 2.10 -3.69 12.78
N ALA A 19 2.32 -3.60 14.10
CA ALA A 19 1.36 -4.13 15.07
C ALA A 19 0.05 -3.32 15.09
N LEU A 20 0.11 -2.00 14.93
CA LEU A 20 -1.07 -1.13 14.85
C LEU A 20 -1.89 -1.42 13.58
N LEU A 21 -1.23 -1.56 12.43
CA LEU A 21 -1.92 -1.94 11.19
C LEU A 21 -2.59 -3.31 11.32
N SER A 22 -1.92 -4.28 11.95
CA SER A 22 -2.52 -5.59 12.24
C SER A 22 -3.74 -5.49 13.16
N HIS A 23 -3.70 -4.61 14.17
CA HIS A 23 -4.85 -4.31 15.04
C HIS A 23 -6.02 -3.74 14.24
N GLU A 24 -5.75 -2.82 13.32
CA GLU A 24 -6.73 -2.25 12.38
C GLU A 24 -7.10 -3.21 11.22
N ARG A 25 -6.62 -4.47 11.25
CA ARG A 25 -6.83 -5.49 10.22
C ARG A 25 -6.41 -5.05 8.81
N VAL A 26 -5.43 -4.15 8.74
CA VAL A 26 -4.85 -3.66 7.49
C VAL A 26 -3.63 -4.50 7.15
N ALA A 27 -3.74 -5.27 6.06
CA ALA A 27 -2.61 -5.98 5.48
C ALA A 27 -1.83 -5.04 4.56
N ILE A 28 -0.52 -4.95 4.76
CA ILE A 28 0.40 -4.19 3.89
C ILE A 28 1.31 -5.15 3.15
N ALA A 29 1.39 -4.99 1.84
CA ALA A 29 2.30 -5.76 1.00
C ALA A 29 3.76 -5.41 1.33
N GLN A 30 4.67 -6.34 1.07
CA GLN A 30 6.08 -6.08 1.22
C GLN A 30 6.52 -4.92 0.29
N PRO A 31 7.49 -4.09 0.69
CA PRO A 31 7.93 -2.95 -0.11
C PRO A 31 8.38 -3.30 -1.54
N SER A 32 8.98 -4.47 -1.74
CA SER A 32 9.35 -4.98 -3.07
C SER A 32 8.13 -5.23 -3.95
N ALA A 33 7.06 -5.81 -3.39
CA ALA A 33 5.82 -6.06 -4.11
C ALA A 33 5.09 -4.76 -4.46
N LEU A 34 5.07 -3.79 -3.54
CA LEU A 34 4.53 -2.45 -3.81
C LEU A 34 5.33 -1.73 -4.90
N SER A 35 6.67 -1.75 -4.81
CA SER A 35 7.53 -1.14 -5.82
C SER A 35 7.29 -1.71 -7.21
N HIS A 36 7.21 -3.04 -7.32
CA HIS A 36 6.99 -3.70 -8.60
C HIS A 36 5.58 -3.42 -9.15
N THR A 37 4.55 -3.51 -8.29
CA THR A 37 3.16 -3.25 -8.66
C THR A 37 3.00 -1.80 -9.14
N LEU A 38 3.53 -0.82 -8.40
CA LEU A 38 3.45 0.59 -8.80
C LEU A 38 4.18 0.87 -10.12
N ALA A 39 5.36 0.29 -10.33
CA ALA A 39 6.09 0.44 -11.59
C ALA A 39 5.28 -0.14 -12.76
N TRP A 40 4.74 -1.35 -12.58
CA TRP A 40 3.91 -1.98 -13.61
C TRP A 40 2.66 -1.17 -13.94
N LEU A 41 1.95 -0.65 -12.93
CA LEU A 41 0.77 0.19 -13.12
C LEU A 41 1.09 1.49 -13.87
N LEU A 42 2.28 2.07 -13.66
CA LEU A 42 2.73 3.28 -14.38
C LEU A 42 3.05 3.01 -15.85
N ASP A 43 3.61 1.84 -16.14
CA ASP A 43 3.91 1.39 -17.50
C ASP A 43 2.62 0.98 -18.25
N HIS A 44 1.56 0.61 -17.53
CA HIS A 44 0.29 0.11 -18.06
C HIS A 44 -0.91 0.96 -17.62
N ARG A 45 -0.77 2.30 -17.59
CA ARG A 45 -1.79 3.21 -17.06
C ARG A 45 -3.17 3.11 -17.69
N ASP A 46 -3.23 2.75 -18.97
CA ASP A 46 -4.49 2.60 -19.71
C ASP A 46 -5.12 1.20 -19.55
N CYS A 47 -4.46 0.29 -18.82
CA CYS A 47 -4.98 -1.04 -18.57
C CYS A 47 -6.23 -0.97 -17.68
N THR A 48 -7.34 -1.46 -18.22
CA THR A 48 -8.61 -1.61 -17.49
C THR A 48 -8.87 -3.09 -17.25
N ALA A 49 -8.82 -3.50 -15.98
CA ALA A 49 -8.96 -4.91 -15.60
C ALA A 49 -9.48 -5.03 -14.17
N THR A 50 -10.02 -6.19 -13.81
CA THR A 50 -10.33 -6.53 -12.41
C THR A 50 -9.04 -6.71 -11.60
N LEU A 51 -9.13 -6.65 -10.26
CA LEU A 51 -7.95 -6.87 -9.41
C LEU A 51 -7.32 -8.26 -9.61
N GLU A 52 -8.14 -9.29 -9.87
CA GLU A 52 -7.67 -10.66 -10.12
C GLU A 52 -6.91 -10.74 -11.46
N GLU A 53 -7.44 -10.12 -12.51
CA GLU A 53 -6.78 -10.05 -13.81
C GLU A 53 -5.48 -9.24 -13.73
N LEU A 54 -5.48 -8.11 -13.02
CA LEU A 54 -4.27 -7.32 -12.78
C LEU A 54 -3.21 -8.15 -12.04
N ALA A 55 -3.60 -8.90 -11.00
CA ALA A 55 -2.68 -9.76 -10.27
C ALA A 55 -2.03 -10.80 -11.18
N ALA A 56 -2.84 -11.49 -12.00
CA ALA A 56 -2.37 -12.49 -12.94
C ALA A 56 -1.47 -11.90 -14.06
N MET A 57 -1.75 -10.68 -14.51
CA MET A 57 -0.91 -9.99 -15.50
C MET A 57 0.44 -9.58 -14.92
N ILE A 58 0.43 -8.98 -13.73
CA ILE A 58 1.66 -8.58 -13.03
C ILE A 58 2.52 -9.81 -12.75
N GLU A 59 1.93 -10.88 -12.22
CA GLU A 59 2.65 -12.12 -11.87
C GLU A 59 3.41 -12.71 -13.08
N LYS A 60 2.82 -12.67 -14.29
CA LYS A 60 3.48 -13.13 -15.54
C LYS A 60 4.72 -12.31 -15.91
N THR A 61 4.75 -11.04 -15.50
CA THR A 61 5.86 -10.11 -15.78
C THR A 61 6.81 -9.93 -14.59
N THR A 62 6.49 -10.56 -13.46
CA THR A 62 7.26 -10.41 -12.23
C THR A 62 8.45 -11.39 -12.21
N PRO A 63 9.63 -10.98 -11.70
CA PRO A 63 10.69 -11.93 -11.38
C PRO A 63 10.19 -13.03 -10.44
N ALA A 64 10.64 -14.28 -10.63
CA ALA A 64 10.11 -15.51 -10.02
C ALA A 64 10.06 -15.60 -8.46
N GLN A 65 10.41 -14.53 -7.75
CA GLN A 65 10.51 -14.49 -6.29
C GLN A 65 9.35 -13.75 -5.59
N MET A 66 8.40 -13.18 -6.34
CA MET A 66 7.20 -12.55 -5.75
C MET A 66 6.02 -13.51 -5.73
N SER A 67 5.36 -13.61 -4.58
CA SER A 67 4.13 -14.38 -4.42
C SER A 67 2.92 -13.63 -5.00
N GLY A 68 2.06 -14.31 -5.76
CA GLY A 68 0.77 -13.77 -6.20
C GLY A 68 -0.05 -13.12 -5.08
N ARG A 69 -0.05 -13.72 -3.88
CA ARG A 69 -0.70 -13.13 -2.69
C ARG A 69 -0.14 -11.76 -2.31
N GLN A 70 1.16 -11.52 -2.46
CA GLN A 70 1.75 -10.20 -2.19
C GLN A 70 1.36 -9.17 -3.24
N ILE A 71 1.20 -9.59 -4.50
CA ILE A 71 0.69 -8.74 -5.58
C ILE A 71 -0.78 -8.36 -5.31
N GLU A 72 -1.62 -9.33 -4.91
CA GLU A 72 -3.01 -9.07 -4.53
C GLU A 72 -3.13 -8.07 -3.37
N ILE A 73 -2.31 -8.23 -2.33
CA ILE A 73 -2.27 -7.28 -1.21
C ILE A 73 -1.80 -5.90 -1.72
N ALA A 74 -0.79 -5.84 -2.60
CA ALA A 74 -0.28 -4.58 -3.15
C ALA A 74 -1.34 -3.86 -3.98
N LEU A 75 -2.08 -4.57 -4.83
CA LEU A 75 -3.20 -4.02 -5.60
C LEU A 75 -4.32 -3.53 -4.69
N THR A 76 -4.64 -4.28 -3.63
CA THR A 76 -5.60 -3.84 -2.61
C THR A 76 -5.12 -2.57 -1.90
N ASN A 77 -3.83 -2.47 -1.55
CA ASN A 77 -3.25 -1.25 -0.98
C ASN A 77 -3.35 -0.07 -1.97
N CYS A 78 -3.09 -0.29 -3.25
CA CYS A 78 -3.23 0.74 -4.29
C CYS A 78 -4.70 1.21 -4.45
N GLN A 79 -5.67 0.30 -4.39
CA GLN A 79 -7.09 0.66 -4.41
C GLN A 79 -7.47 1.49 -3.18
N ARG A 80 -7.03 1.08 -1.98
CA ARG A 80 -7.29 1.81 -0.72
C ARG A 80 -6.65 3.20 -0.70
N ALA A 81 -5.48 3.33 -1.33
CA ALA A 81 -4.79 4.60 -1.52
C ALA A 81 -5.32 5.43 -2.70
N ASN A 82 -6.45 5.04 -3.29
CA ASN A 82 -7.07 5.73 -4.42
C ASN A 82 -6.14 5.86 -5.65
N ILE A 83 -5.17 4.95 -5.80
CA ILE A 83 -4.30 4.85 -6.98
C ILE A 83 -5.05 4.13 -8.10
N LEU A 84 -5.68 3.01 -7.74
CA LEU A 84 -6.59 2.27 -8.62
C LEU A 84 -8.02 2.76 -8.38
N VAL A 85 -8.64 3.30 -9.42
CA VAL A 85 -10.02 3.81 -9.39
C VAL A 85 -10.91 2.99 -10.31
N PRO A 86 -12.24 2.94 -10.05
CA PRO A 86 -13.17 2.31 -10.98
C PRO A 86 -13.05 2.88 -12.39
N ALA A 87 -12.92 2.00 -13.38
CA ALA A 87 -12.77 2.40 -14.76
C ALA A 87 -14.07 3.02 -15.30
N PRO A 88 -14.00 4.15 -16.02
CA PRO A 88 -15.18 4.76 -16.63
C PRO A 88 -15.85 3.78 -17.58
N HIS A 89 -17.17 3.62 -17.45
CA HIS A 89 -18.00 2.81 -18.36
C HIS A 89 -17.77 1.29 -18.37
N SER A 90 -16.87 0.76 -17.53
CA SER A 90 -16.62 -0.70 -17.40
C SER A 90 -17.29 -1.33 -16.17
N GLY A 91 -17.95 -0.53 -15.33
CA GLY A 91 -18.62 -0.97 -14.10
C GLY A 91 -17.67 -1.11 -12.91
N ASP A 92 -18.23 -1.24 -11.70
CA ASP A 92 -17.52 -1.11 -10.41
C ASP A 92 -16.44 -2.17 -10.12
N ARG A 93 -16.28 -3.16 -11.01
CA ARG A 93 -15.34 -4.29 -10.84
C ARG A 93 -14.01 -4.07 -11.54
N TYR A 94 -13.96 -3.14 -12.49
CA TYR A 94 -12.78 -2.87 -13.30
C TYR A 94 -12.08 -1.63 -12.78
N PHE A 95 -10.75 -1.68 -12.76
CA PHE A 95 -9.90 -0.63 -12.22
C PHE A 95 -8.90 -0.14 -13.25
N VAL A 96 -8.52 1.12 -13.12
CA VAL A 96 -7.47 1.78 -13.90
C VAL A 96 -6.59 2.60 -12.96
N ALA A 97 -5.28 2.67 -13.25
CA ALA A 97 -4.31 3.42 -12.45
C ALA A 97 -4.26 4.90 -12.83
N ALA A 98 -5.41 5.60 -12.76
CA ALA A 98 -5.56 6.94 -13.32
C ALA A 98 -4.96 8.07 -12.46
N ASN A 99 -4.75 7.85 -11.15
CA ASN A 99 -4.43 8.93 -10.21
C ASN A 99 -2.94 9.15 -9.94
N ILE A 100 -2.05 8.41 -10.61
CA ILE A 100 -0.61 8.59 -10.47
C ILE A 100 0.08 8.69 -11.82
N THR A 101 1.09 9.54 -11.89
CA THR A 101 1.96 9.69 -13.06
C THR A 101 3.41 9.38 -12.78
N THR A 102 3.78 9.28 -11.50
CA THR A 102 5.14 8.92 -11.06
C THR A 102 5.12 7.96 -9.88
N LEU A 103 6.23 7.23 -9.68
CA LEU A 103 6.42 6.38 -8.49
C LEU A 103 6.33 7.19 -7.19
N ARG A 104 6.84 8.43 -7.21
CA ARG A 104 6.80 9.33 -6.06
C ARG A 104 5.36 9.63 -5.63
N GLU A 105 4.48 9.89 -6.59
CA GLU A 105 3.05 10.11 -6.33
C GLU A 105 2.38 8.85 -5.79
N GLY A 106 2.72 7.66 -6.32
CA GLY A 106 2.25 6.39 -5.78
C GLY A 106 2.61 6.18 -4.31
N TYR A 107 3.86 6.42 -3.94
CA TYR A 107 4.29 6.31 -2.53
C TYR A 107 3.68 7.40 -1.65
N ALA A 108 3.48 8.62 -2.17
CA ALA A 108 2.81 9.68 -1.43
C ALA A 108 1.35 9.31 -1.12
N ALA A 109 0.61 8.78 -2.10
CA ALA A 109 -0.76 8.33 -1.92
C ALA A 109 -0.87 7.17 -0.91
N LEU A 110 0.03 6.20 -0.97
CA LEU A 110 0.10 5.11 0.01
C LEU A 110 0.45 5.63 1.42
N THR A 111 1.36 6.61 1.53
CA THR A 111 1.74 7.22 2.81
C THR A 111 0.55 7.96 3.43
N GLU A 112 -0.17 8.74 2.63
CA GLU A 112 -1.36 9.48 3.06
C GLU A 112 -2.45 8.52 3.54
N TRP A 113 -2.72 7.47 2.78
CA TRP A 113 -3.67 6.43 3.20
C TRP A 113 -3.27 5.76 4.52
N LEU A 114 -1.99 5.43 4.70
CA LEU A 114 -1.50 4.87 5.97
C LEU A 114 -1.62 5.85 7.13
N HIS A 115 -1.35 7.13 6.89
CA HIS A 115 -1.53 8.18 7.87
C HIS A 115 -2.99 8.23 8.35
N GLN A 116 -3.94 8.35 7.42
CA GLN A 116 -5.38 8.38 7.72
C GLN A 116 -5.85 7.11 8.43
N THR A 117 -5.33 5.94 8.03
CA THR A 117 -5.65 4.65 8.65
C THR A 117 -5.22 4.61 10.12
N LEU A 118 -4.07 5.19 10.45
CA LEU A 118 -3.52 5.16 11.81
C LEU A 118 -3.91 6.39 12.64
N GLN A 119 -4.41 7.45 12.02
CA GLN A 119 -4.74 8.73 12.67
C GLN A 119 -5.62 8.53 13.90
N GLY A 120 -6.72 7.79 13.80
CA GLY A 120 -7.64 7.58 14.93
C GLY A 120 -7.02 6.82 16.12
N VAL A 121 -5.93 6.08 15.91
CA VAL A 121 -5.17 5.45 17.01
C VAL A 121 -4.22 6.46 17.65
N PHE A 122 -3.55 7.27 16.82
CA PHE A 122 -2.54 8.24 17.23
C PHE A 122 -3.16 9.47 17.93
N GLU A 123 -4.36 9.90 17.53
CA GLU A 123 -5.13 10.95 18.20
C GLU A 123 -5.44 10.61 19.67
N ARG A 124 -5.72 9.34 19.98
CA ARG A 124 -6.02 8.89 21.34
C ARG A 124 -4.84 8.98 22.31
N VAL A 125 -3.63 9.04 21.76
CA VAL A 125 -2.39 9.16 22.52
C VAL A 125 -1.74 10.53 22.33
N GLU A 126 -2.46 11.49 21.75
CA GLU A 126 -2.04 12.88 21.53
C GLU A 126 -0.71 12.99 20.75
N THR A 127 -0.54 12.14 19.74
CA THR A 127 0.63 12.17 18.85
C THR A 127 0.20 12.04 17.39
N ASP A 128 1.11 12.32 16.47
CA ASP A 128 0.91 12.08 15.05
C ASP A 128 1.72 10.88 14.53
N PRO A 129 1.23 10.14 13.52
CA PRO A 129 2.02 9.16 12.81
C PRO A 129 3.26 9.79 12.17
N LYS A 130 4.44 9.27 12.51
CA LYS A 130 5.75 9.68 12.01
C LYS A 130 5.88 9.37 10.50
N PRO A 131 6.03 10.38 9.63
CA PRO A 131 6.11 10.17 8.18
C PRO A 131 7.21 9.21 7.74
N GLU A 132 8.37 9.24 8.41
CA GLU A 132 9.51 8.37 8.11
C GLU A 132 9.21 6.89 8.39
N LEU A 133 8.40 6.59 9.41
CA LEU A 133 7.99 5.22 9.72
C LEU A 133 6.90 4.73 8.77
N LEU A 134 5.99 5.62 8.35
CA LEU A 134 5.00 5.31 7.31
C LEU A 134 5.68 4.95 5.99
N ARG A 135 6.66 5.76 5.56
CA ARG A 135 7.44 5.49 4.34
C ARG A 135 8.21 4.18 4.44
N ALA A 136 8.84 3.90 5.59
CA ALA A 136 9.58 2.65 5.80
C ALA A 136 8.70 1.38 5.78
N LEU A 137 7.36 1.50 5.85
CA LEU A 137 6.46 0.36 5.66
C LEU A 137 6.27 -0.01 4.18
N ILE A 138 6.43 0.94 3.26
CA ILE A 138 5.99 0.81 1.86
C ILE A 138 7.11 1.04 0.84
N GLU A 139 8.13 1.81 1.18
CA GLU A 139 9.28 2.07 0.31
C GLU A 139 10.36 1.02 0.53
N PRO A 140 10.98 0.49 -0.53
CA PRO A 140 12.10 -0.42 -0.40
C PRO A 140 13.26 0.27 0.33
N SER A 141 13.85 -0.41 1.32
CA SER A 141 14.97 0.12 2.12
C SER A 141 16.26 0.36 1.34
N VAL A 142 16.28 0.02 0.05
CA VAL A 142 17.43 0.13 -0.86
C VAL A 142 16.92 0.69 -2.18
N SER A 143 17.57 1.74 -2.68
CA SER A 143 17.34 2.26 -4.03
C SER A 143 17.36 1.10 -5.02
N VAL A 144 16.24 0.87 -5.71
CA VAL A 144 16.19 -0.08 -6.81
C VAL A 144 17.24 0.39 -7.83
N PRO A 145 18.23 -0.45 -8.21
CA PRO A 145 19.17 -0.07 -9.26
C PRO A 145 18.37 0.24 -10.53
N LYS A 146 18.75 1.33 -11.20
CA LYS A 146 18.24 1.69 -12.53
C LYS A 146 18.52 0.58 -13.55
#